data_AF-I3UT63-F1
#
_entry.id   AF-I3UT63-F1
#
_cell.length_a   1.000
_cell.length_b   1.000
_cell.length_c   1.000
_cell.angle_alpha   90.00
_cell.angle_beta   90.00
_cell.angle_gamma   90.00
#
_symmetry.space_group_name_H-M   'P 1'
#
loop_
_entity.id
_entity.type
_entity.pdbx_description
1 polymer ?
#
loop_
_entity_poly.entity_id
_entity_poly.type
_entity_poly.pdbx_seq_one_letter_code
_entity_poly.pdbx_strand_id
1 'polypeptide(L)'
;MSPRANPDAAGVVASVAAVAIPTSEPIDLARLIEQLQEEGASLQHGENALLIRPAHWGQLDSIGPHWKALLLHLQTNGQGEDNDAGRSA
;
A
#
# COMPACT_ATOMS: atom_id res chain seq x y z
N MET A 1 -26.35 -39.41 53.65
CA MET A 1 -26.20 -39.86 52.25
C MET A 1 -25.20 -38.94 51.55
N SER A 2 -24.15 -39.54 50.96
CA SER A 2 -23.19 -38.95 49.98
C SER A 2 -23.88 -38.75 48.61
N PRO A 3 -23.31 -38.09 47.55
CA PRO A 3 -21.88 -37.90 47.29
C PRO A 3 -21.40 -36.57 46.62
N ARG A 4 -20.05 -36.44 46.59
CA ARG A 4 -19.22 -35.53 45.76
C ARG A 4 -19.38 -35.80 44.26
N ALA A 5 -19.17 -34.77 43.42
CA ALA A 5 -18.65 -34.92 42.05
C ALA A 5 -17.98 -33.62 41.54
N ASN A 6 -16.67 -33.75 41.28
CA ASN A 6 -15.67 -33.01 40.48
C ASN A 6 -15.72 -31.49 40.19
N PRO A 7 -14.55 -30.81 40.29
CA PRO A 7 -14.24 -29.61 39.53
C PRO A 7 -13.76 -30.02 38.13
N ASP A 8 -14.58 -29.79 37.11
CA ASP A 8 -14.21 -30.07 35.72
C ASP A 8 -14.70 -28.93 34.84
N ALA A 9 -13.74 -28.19 34.26
CA ALA A 9 -13.60 -28.08 32.82
C ALA A 9 -12.85 -26.80 32.47
N ALA A 10 -11.67 -27.00 31.88
CA ALA A 10 -11.11 -26.24 30.76
C ALA A 10 -11.33 -24.71 30.80
N GLY A 11 -10.30 -23.92 31.09
CA GLY A 11 -9.14 -23.87 30.20
C GLY A 11 -9.38 -22.78 29.16
N VAL A 12 -8.80 -21.61 29.43
CA VAL A 12 -8.27 -20.63 28.47
C VAL A 12 -9.07 -20.55 27.17
N VAL A 13 -9.99 -19.59 27.11
CA VAL A 13 -10.71 -19.24 25.87
C VAL A 13 -9.72 -18.65 24.87
N ALA A 14 -9.32 -19.54 23.97
CA ALA A 14 -9.20 -19.39 22.53
C ALA A 14 -8.49 -18.12 22.02
N SER A 15 -7.21 -18.32 21.73
CA SER A 15 -6.65 -18.11 20.40
C SER A 15 -7.11 -16.84 19.70
N VAL A 16 -6.34 -15.78 19.91
CA VAL A 16 -6.13 -14.73 18.91
C VAL A 16 -5.80 -15.45 17.60
N ALA A 17 -6.76 -15.52 16.69
CA ALA A 17 -6.53 -15.95 15.32
C ALA A 17 -5.45 -15.03 14.78
N ALA A 18 -4.25 -15.58 14.57
CA ALA A 18 -3.18 -14.88 13.91
C ALA A 18 -3.75 -14.35 12.60
N VAL A 19 -3.92 -13.03 12.54
CA VAL A 19 -4.33 -12.36 11.31
C VAL A 19 -3.24 -12.74 10.31
N ALA A 20 -3.59 -13.58 9.34
CA ALA A 20 -2.70 -13.85 8.24
C ALA A 20 -2.55 -12.49 7.56
N ILE A 21 -1.44 -11.81 7.81
CA ILE A 21 -1.02 -10.70 6.97
C ILE A 21 -0.84 -11.38 5.63
N PRO A 22 -1.70 -11.12 4.62
CA PRO A 22 -1.40 -11.63 3.30
C PRO A 22 -0.02 -11.07 3.00
N THR A 23 0.95 -11.96 2.83
CA THR A 23 2.23 -11.63 2.21
C THR A 23 1.87 -11.30 0.78
N SER A 24 1.28 -10.11 0.60
CA SER A 24 0.97 -9.55 -0.69
C SER A 24 2.30 -9.56 -1.40
N GLU A 25 2.39 -10.33 -2.48
CA GLU A 25 3.59 -10.32 -3.31
C GLU A 25 3.98 -8.86 -3.53
N PRO A 26 5.27 -8.52 -3.39
CA PRO A 26 5.70 -7.15 -3.53
C PRO A 26 5.25 -6.67 -4.90
N ILE A 27 4.29 -5.76 -4.93
CA ILE A 27 3.78 -5.21 -6.18
C ILE A 27 4.94 -4.46 -6.83
N ASP A 28 5.20 -4.78 -8.09
CA ASP A 28 6.17 -4.04 -8.87
C ASP A 28 5.55 -2.69 -9.24
N LEU A 29 5.86 -1.67 -8.43
CA LEU A 29 5.33 -0.31 -8.60
C LEU A 29 5.72 0.29 -9.94
N ALA A 30 6.90 -0.06 -10.49
CA ALA A 30 7.30 0.41 -11.80
C ALA A 30 6.38 -0.17 -12.88
N ARG A 31 6.10 -1.47 -12.82
CA ARG A 31 5.14 -2.13 -13.72
C ARG A 31 3.73 -1.55 -13.60
N LEU A 32 3.26 -1.29 -12.38
CA LEU A 32 1.96 -0.66 -12.16
C LEU A 32 1.89 0.74 -12.79
N ILE A 33 2.94 1.54 -12.62
CA ILE A 33 3.01 2.89 -13.21
C ILE A 33 3.04 2.81 -14.73
N GLU A 34 3.86 1.93 -15.31
CA GLU A 34 3.92 1.69 -16.76
C GLU A 34 2.53 1.32 -17.31
N GLN A 35 1.86 0.33 -16.71
CA GLN A 35 0.52 -0.09 -17.12
C GLN A 35 -0.49 1.07 -17.05
N LEU A 36 -0.49 1.83 -15.96
CA LEU A 36 -1.40 2.97 -15.80
C LEU A 36 -1.14 4.03 -16.88
N GLN A 37 0.12 4.30 -17.23
CA GLN A 37 0.47 5.25 -18.29
C GLN A 37 0.10 4.75 -19.69
N GLU A 38 0.31 3.46 -19.97
CA GLU A 38 -0.12 2.81 -21.21
C GLU A 38 -1.64 2.90 -21.40
N GLU A 39 -2.40 2.75 -20.31
CA GLU A 39 -3.86 2.94 -20.28
C GLU A 39 -4.28 4.42 -20.35
N GLY A 40 -3.33 5.36 -20.34
CA GLY A 40 -3.56 6.80 -20.49
C GLY A 40 -3.69 7.60 -19.20
N ALA A 41 -3.39 7.00 -18.04
CA ALA A 41 -3.33 7.72 -16.78
C ALA A 41 -2.02 8.53 -16.66
N SER A 42 -2.06 9.62 -15.90
CA SER A 42 -0.85 10.35 -15.50
C SER A 42 -0.76 10.39 -13.99
N LEU A 43 0.42 10.04 -13.47
CA LEU A 43 0.75 10.07 -12.05
C LEU A 43 1.95 11.00 -11.86
N GLN A 44 1.84 11.95 -10.93
CA GLN A 44 2.88 12.92 -10.61
C GLN A 44 2.96 13.10 -9.09
N HIS A 45 4.12 13.53 -8.58
CA HIS A 45 4.25 13.91 -7.18
C HIS A 45 4.23 15.45 -7.05
N GLY A 46 3.55 15.93 -6.01
CA GLY A 46 3.78 17.25 -5.43
C GLY A 46 4.59 17.13 -4.13
N GLU A 47 4.71 18.23 -3.39
CA GLU A 47 5.50 18.29 -2.14
C GLU A 47 5.10 17.21 -1.12
N ASN A 48 3.80 16.86 -1.04
CA ASN A 48 3.31 15.73 -0.25
C ASN A 48 1.99 15.16 -0.79
N ALA A 49 1.84 15.17 -2.11
CA ALA A 49 0.59 14.76 -2.76
C ALA A 49 0.89 13.88 -3.95
N LEU A 50 0.11 12.79 -4.10
CA LEU A 50 0.04 12.04 -5.34
C LEU A 50 -1.03 12.68 -6.22
N LEU A 51 -0.60 13.32 -7.31
CA LEU A 51 -1.49 13.92 -8.30
C LEU A 51 -1.80 12.87 -9.37
N ILE A 52 -3.09 12.58 -9.55
CA ILE A 52 -3.56 11.52 -10.45
C ILE A 52 -4.52 12.14 -11.46
N ARG A 53 -4.24 11.96 -12.74
CA ARG A 53 -5.19 12.16 -13.84
C ARG A 53 -5.52 10.78 -14.41
N PRO A 54 -6.61 10.13 -13.96
CA PRO A 54 -6.98 8.82 -14.48
C PRO A 54 -7.53 8.95 -15.90
N ALA A 55 -7.33 7.91 -16.71
CA ALA A 55 -8.05 7.75 -17.98
C ALA A 55 -9.50 7.34 -17.75
N HIS A 56 -9.75 6.54 -16.71
CA HIS A 56 -11.08 6.16 -16.24
C HIS A 56 -11.09 5.89 -14.74
N TRP A 57 -12.25 6.05 -14.11
CA TRP A 57 -12.39 6.00 -12.65
C TRP A 57 -11.98 4.65 -12.02
N GLY A 58 -12.12 3.54 -12.75
CA GLY A 58 -11.71 2.21 -12.26
C GLY A 58 -10.20 2.08 -11.97
N GLN A 59 -9.35 2.96 -12.50
CA GLN A 59 -7.91 2.93 -12.17
C GLN A 59 -7.64 3.30 -10.71
N LEU A 60 -8.56 4.03 -10.07
CA LEU A 60 -8.42 4.37 -8.65
C LEU A 60 -8.53 3.15 -7.74
N ASP A 61 -9.18 2.07 -8.18
CA ASP A 61 -9.24 0.82 -7.42
C ASP A 61 -7.86 0.16 -7.32
N SER A 62 -7.06 0.26 -8.38
CA SER A 62 -5.66 -0.21 -8.41
C SER A 62 -4.72 0.75 -7.69
N ILE A 63 -4.93 2.07 -7.81
CA ILE A 63 -4.05 3.08 -7.19
C ILE A 63 -4.29 3.19 -5.67
N GLY A 64 -5.54 3.07 -5.22
CA GLY A 64 -5.96 3.29 -3.84
C GLY A 64 -5.19 2.48 -2.80
N PRO A 65 -5.04 1.15 -2.95
CA PRO A 65 -4.25 0.35 -2.00
C PRO A 65 -2.76 0.71 -1.96
N HIS A 66 -2.24 1.32 -3.03
CA HIS A 66 -0.81 1.53 -3.24
C HIS A 66 -0.38 3.01 -3.23
N TRP A 67 -1.28 3.97 -2.95
CA TRP A 67 -1.01 5.40 -3.13
C TRP A 67 0.22 5.90 -2.36
N LYS A 68 0.48 5.41 -1.15
CA LYS A 68 1.66 5.78 -0.35
C LYS A 68 2.94 5.26 -0.97
N ALA A 69 2.91 4.02 -1.44
CA ALA A 69 4.06 3.37 -2.05
C ALA A 69 4.39 4.04 -3.40
N LEU A 70 3.37 4.38 -4.18
CA LEU A 70 3.49 5.16 -5.41
C LEU A 70 4.08 6.55 -5.14
N LEU A 71 3.60 7.27 -4.13
CA LEU A 71 4.14 8.58 -3.77
C LEU A 71 5.63 8.48 -3.42
N LEU A 72 6.01 7.53 -2.56
CA LEU A 72 7.40 7.33 -2.17
C LEU A 72 8.30 6.94 -3.36
N HIS A 73 7.78 6.09 -4.25
CA HIS A 73 8.49 5.68 -5.47
C HIS A 73 8.72 6.88 -6.39
N LEU A 74 7.69 7.71 -6.62
CA LEU A 74 7.80 8.90 -7.46
C LEU A 74 8.73 9.96 -6.85
N GLN A 75 8.72 10.14 -5.52
CA GLN A 75 9.65 11.05 -4.84
C GLN A 75 11.10 10.58 -4.96
N THR A 76 11.36 9.29 -4.74
CA THR A 76 12.71 8.72 -4.83
C THR A 76 13.29 8.79 -6.25
N ASN A 77 12.44 8.63 -7.28
CA ASN A 77 12.85 8.67 -8.67
C ASN A 77 12.81 10.07 -9.30
N GLY A 78 11.95 10.98 -8.83
CA GLY A 78 11.83 12.36 -9.30
C GLY A 78 12.93 13.31 -8.78
N GLN A 79 13.63 12.93 -7.71
CA GLN A 79 14.75 13.69 -7.14
C GLN A 79 15.98 13.79 -8.06
N GLY A 80 15.95 13.17 -9.25
CA GLY A 80 17.00 13.23 -10.26
C GLY A 80 16.94 14.44 -11.21
N GLU A 81 15.85 15.19 -11.28
CA GLU A 81 15.68 16.27 -12.29
C GLU A 81 15.66 17.70 -11.71
N ASP A 82 15.49 17.86 -10.39
CA ASP A 82 15.35 19.19 -9.76
C ASP A 82 16.66 19.77 -9.18
N ASN A 83 17.82 19.18 -9.48
CA ASN A 83 19.13 19.69 -9.04
C ASN A 83 19.88 20.54 -10.11
N ASP A 84 19.26 20.88 -11.24
CA ASP A 84 19.92 21.69 -12.29
C ASP A 84 19.38 23.14 -12.42
N ALA A 85 18.27 23.49 -11.76
CA ALA A 85 17.71 24.85 -11.84
C ALA A 85 18.37 25.87 -10.89
N GLY A 86 19.60 25.61 -10.44
CA GLY A 86 20.22 26.32 -9.30
C GLY A 86 21.68 26.72 -9.51
N ARG A 87 22.15 27.01 -10.72
CA ARG A 87 23.43 27.70 -10.90
C ARG A 87 23.53 28.54 -12.17
N SER A 88 22.77 29.63 -12.21
CA SER A 88 23.22 30.80 -12.97
C SER A 88 24.13 31.63 -12.04
N ALA A 89 25.41 31.72 -12.39
CA ALA A 89 26.37 32.67 -11.86
C ALA A 89 26.90 33.51 -13.03
#